data_AF-A0A350PWD8-F1
#
_entry.id   AF-A0A350PWD8-F1
#
_cell.length_a   1.000
_cell.length_b   1.000
_cell.length_c   1.000
_cell.angle_alpha   90.00
_cell.angle_beta   90.00
_cell.angle_gamma   90.00
#
_symmetry.space_group_name_H-M   'P 1'
#
loop_
_entity.id
_entity.type
_entity.pdbx_description
1 polymer ?
#
loop_
_entity_poly.entity_id
_entity_poly.type
_entity_poly.pdbx_seq_one_letter_code
_entity_poly.pdbx_strand_id
1 'polypeptide(L)'
;MKRAIWLSIVLAMVVALAFSQSQPQARRPFGTVDYVEGSVSITRANRVLGETNFGDEVFPDDMIKTENDGLVIIKLDRTTGMNGDLTVRSGSSIYLRFEPHATSPRSTIEVITGQIGSKVSRLAGSPTLQVRNESTVMGVRGTEFGFVTAPTGSVLVYCTEGNVACSSDDVNLNIPAGQGAEQVPGQRLRLLPVAISNARDFENRWFSDQIEAFRANAPRALADFARRYEQLHSEFYTAFEPFQSSEILARWMQEDRSGAALGSPNSPALMRDKREMITHIARLRRNLFIFERIYLRIDQLADIILGTAIENQEIRPGLTAGAFLRRVRSDAPALTRHVSLYRYAETLYAIRNEGRLPTDMSDDDFFGSSDF
;
A
#
# COMPACT_ATOMS: atom_id res chain seq x y z
N MET A 1 7.87 3.52 -65.41
CA MET A 1 8.51 2.62 -64.41
C MET A 1 9.03 3.33 -63.17
N LYS A 2 9.85 4.40 -63.25
CA LYS A 2 10.42 5.07 -62.06
C LYS A 2 9.41 5.68 -61.06
N ARG A 3 8.23 6.13 -61.53
CA ARG A 3 7.16 6.68 -60.68
C ARG A 3 6.35 5.63 -59.91
N ALA A 4 6.22 4.42 -60.45
CA ALA A 4 5.53 3.32 -59.78
C ALA A 4 6.33 2.78 -58.59
N ILE A 5 7.67 2.69 -58.74
CA ILE A 5 8.59 2.25 -57.68
C ILE A 5 8.60 3.26 -56.52
N TRP A 6 8.52 4.56 -56.80
CA TRP A 6 8.45 5.60 -55.77
C TRP A 6 7.14 5.57 -54.97
N LEU A 7 6.00 5.29 -55.62
CA LEU A 7 4.72 5.12 -54.90
C LEU A 7 4.73 3.88 -54.00
N SER A 8 5.38 2.78 -54.43
CA SER A 8 5.50 1.56 -53.62
C SER A 8 6.37 1.79 -52.38
N ILE A 9 7.45 2.57 -52.49
CA ILE A 9 8.35 2.89 -51.37
C ILE A 9 7.67 3.83 -50.38
N VAL A 10 6.93 4.84 -50.85
CA VAL A 10 6.17 5.74 -49.97
C VAL A 10 5.03 5.00 -49.28
N LEU A 11 4.32 4.10 -49.97
CA LEU A 11 3.26 3.30 -49.36
C LEU A 11 3.81 2.28 -48.34
N ALA A 12 4.96 1.66 -48.61
CA ALA A 12 5.64 0.79 -47.65
C ALA A 12 6.16 1.56 -46.42
N MET A 13 6.59 2.81 -46.59
CA MET A 13 7.04 3.68 -45.50
C MET A 13 5.87 4.17 -44.63
N VAL A 14 4.70 4.46 -45.22
CA VAL A 14 3.47 4.81 -44.49
C VAL A 14 2.89 3.61 -43.74
N VAL A 15 2.99 2.40 -44.28
CA VAL A 15 2.60 1.17 -43.56
C VAL A 15 3.58 0.85 -42.43
N ALA A 16 4.89 1.07 -42.61
CA ALA A 16 5.88 0.87 -41.54
C ALA A 16 5.74 1.89 -40.38
N LEU A 17 5.27 3.11 -40.65
CA LEU A 17 4.98 4.12 -39.62
C LEU A 17 3.66 3.86 -38.85
N ALA A 18 2.76 3.04 -39.38
CA ALA A 18 1.52 2.63 -38.72
C ALA A 18 1.69 1.41 -37.77
N PHE A 19 2.85 0.75 -37.81
CA PHE A 19 3.20 -0.38 -36.93
C PHE A 19 4.19 -0.02 -35.82
N SER A 20 4.33 1.27 -35.49
CA SER A 20 4.86 1.68 -34.18
C SER A 20 3.79 1.36 -33.12
N GLN A 21 3.56 0.06 -32.89
CA GLN A 21 2.88 -0.42 -31.71
C GLN A 21 3.65 0.17 -30.53
N SER A 22 2.97 1.04 -29.78
CA SER A 22 3.37 1.40 -28.44
C SER A 22 3.58 0.10 -27.67
N GLN A 23 4.83 -0.37 -27.60
CA GLN A 23 5.19 -1.46 -26.71
C GLN A 23 4.70 -1.03 -25.33
N PRO A 24 3.92 -1.86 -24.63
CA PRO A 24 3.60 -1.57 -23.24
C PRO A 24 4.94 -1.38 -22.55
N GLN A 25 5.18 -0.18 -22.01
CA GLN A 25 6.36 0.04 -21.19
C GLN A 25 6.33 -1.02 -20.11
N ALA A 26 7.28 -1.95 -20.16
CA ALA A 26 7.43 -2.96 -19.14
C ALA A 26 7.52 -2.21 -17.81
N ARG A 27 6.54 -2.44 -16.93
CA ARG A 27 6.54 -1.82 -15.60
C ARG A 27 7.87 -2.18 -14.96
N ARG A 28 8.56 -1.21 -14.36
CA ARG A 28 9.83 -1.50 -13.70
C ARG A 28 9.53 -2.26 -12.40
N PRO A 29 10.19 -3.39 -12.14
CA PRO A 29 10.01 -4.08 -10.87
C PRO A 29 10.51 -3.19 -9.73
N PHE A 30 9.80 -3.23 -8.61
CA PHE A 30 10.25 -2.66 -7.35
C PHE A 30 11.34 -3.53 -6.72
N GLY A 31 11.28 -4.83 -6.96
CA GLY A 31 12.21 -5.83 -6.45
C GLY A 31 11.84 -7.23 -6.89
N THR A 32 12.56 -8.21 -6.35
CA THR A 32 12.36 -9.63 -6.64
C THR A 32 12.33 -10.41 -5.34
N VAL A 33 11.46 -11.42 -5.24
CA VAL A 33 11.40 -12.31 -4.08
C VAL A 33 12.67 -13.16 -4.02
N ASP A 34 13.46 -12.97 -2.97
CA ASP A 34 14.71 -13.69 -2.71
C ASP A 34 14.53 -14.85 -1.71
N TYR A 35 13.48 -14.78 -0.89
CA TYR A 35 13.09 -15.88 0.01
C TYR A 35 11.61 -15.78 0.35
N VAL A 36 10.94 -16.92 0.48
CA VAL A 36 9.54 -17.02 0.91
C VAL A 36 9.36 -18.26 1.76
N GLU A 37 8.60 -18.12 2.85
CA GLU A 37 8.25 -19.18 3.78
C GLU A 37 6.83 -18.96 4.30
N GLY A 38 6.10 -20.05 4.54
CA GLY A 38 4.71 -20.01 5.00
C GLY A 38 3.75 -19.38 4.01
N SER A 39 2.66 -18.82 4.52
CA SER A 39 1.58 -18.28 3.68
C SER A 39 1.84 -16.81 3.33
N VAL A 40 2.20 -16.57 2.07
CA VAL A 40 2.45 -15.22 1.51
C VAL A 40 1.63 -15.02 0.24
N SER A 41 0.97 -13.87 0.16
CA SER A 41 0.19 -13.48 -1.01
C SER A 41 0.61 -12.11 -1.51
N ILE A 42 0.76 -12.01 -2.83
CA ILE A 42 0.95 -10.74 -3.54
C ILE A 42 -0.36 -10.42 -4.26
N THR A 43 -0.93 -9.25 -4.01
CA THR A 43 -2.10 -8.77 -4.74
C THR A 43 -1.68 -7.68 -5.72
N ARG A 44 -1.89 -7.94 -7.02
CA ARG A 44 -1.61 -7.00 -8.11
C ARG A 44 -2.89 -6.68 -8.88
N ALA A 45 -3.23 -5.39 -8.97
CA ALA A 45 -4.33 -4.90 -9.81
C ALA A 45 -5.61 -5.79 -9.76
N ASN A 46 -6.16 -6.04 -8.55
CA ASN A 46 -7.37 -6.87 -8.36
C ASN A 46 -7.14 -8.39 -8.55
N ARG A 47 -5.91 -8.87 -8.40
CA ARG A 47 -5.67 -10.31 -8.43
C ARG A 47 -4.66 -10.68 -7.38
N VAL A 48 -5.10 -11.49 -6.42
CA VAL A 48 -4.15 -12.28 -5.64
C VAL A 48 -3.45 -13.16 -6.66
N LEU A 49 -2.14 -12.94 -6.81
CA LEU A 49 -1.31 -13.78 -7.64
C LEU A 49 -1.37 -15.21 -7.10
N GLY A 50 -0.85 -16.18 -7.86
CA GLY A 50 -0.75 -17.54 -7.35
C GLY A 50 0.11 -17.62 -6.09
N GLU A 51 0.47 -18.84 -5.70
CA GLU A 51 1.45 -19.04 -4.65
C GLU A 51 2.70 -18.19 -4.92
N THR A 52 3.13 -17.41 -3.91
CA THR A 52 4.31 -16.54 -4.04
C THR A 52 5.55 -17.41 -4.02
N ASN A 53 6.41 -17.27 -5.03
CA ASN A 53 7.59 -18.10 -5.21
C ASN A 53 8.89 -17.29 -5.26
N PHE A 54 10.00 -17.97 -5.01
CA PHE A 54 11.34 -17.43 -5.25
C PHE A 54 11.47 -16.97 -6.70
N GLY A 55 12.02 -15.77 -6.90
CA GLY A 55 12.20 -15.15 -8.21
C GLY A 55 11.00 -14.37 -8.74
N ASP A 56 9.86 -14.38 -8.04
CA ASP A 56 8.72 -13.57 -8.42
C ASP A 56 9.05 -12.07 -8.35
N GLU A 57 8.68 -11.33 -9.40
CA GLU A 57 8.84 -9.89 -9.44
C GLU A 57 7.70 -9.19 -8.69
N VAL A 58 8.07 -8.26 -7.80
CA VAL A 58 7.14 -7.32 -7.19
C VAL A 58 7.25 -5.96 -7.87
N PHE A 59 6.12 -5.29 -8.04
CA PHE A 59 6.00 -4.05 -8.78
C PHE A 59 5.43 -2.95 -7.88
N PRO A 60 5.60 -1.67 -8.27
CA PRO A 60 4.85 -0.59 -7.64
C PRO A 60 3.35 -0.91 -7.61
N ASP A 61 2.73 -0.53 -6.51
CA ASP A 61 1.33 -0.74 -6.14
C ASP A 61 0.91 -2.16 -5.77
N ASP A 62 1.84 -3.11 -5.77
CA ASP A 62 1.57 -4.43 -5.19
C ASP A 62 1.34 -4.32 -3.68
N MET A 63 0.34 -5.08 -3.21
CA MET A 63 0.16 -5.36 -1.79
C MET A 63 0.78 -6.70 -1.46
N ILE A 64 1.63 -6.73 -0.45
CA ILE A 64 2.20 -7.96 0.09
C ILE A 64 1.55 -8.23 1.44
N LYS A 65 0.94 -9.40 1.58
CA LYS A 65 0.35 -9.87 2.83
C LYS A 65 1.01 -11.19 3.24
N THR A 66 1.40 -11.27 4.50
CA THR A 66 1.91 -12.47 5.16
C THR A 66 0.95 -12.87 6.27
N GLU A 67 0.59 -14.15 6.34
CA GLU A 67 -0.20 -14.67 7.47
C GLU A 67 0.72 -14.94 8.67
N ASN A 68 0.19 -15.56 9.73
CA ASN A 68 0.93 -15.77 11.00
C ASN A 68 2.16 -16.69 10.89
N ASP A 69 2.27 -17.48 9.82
CA ASP A 69 3.44 -18.31 9.49
C ASP A 69 4.29 -17.74 8.35
N GLY A 70 3.87 -16.61 7.76
CA GLY A 70 4.45 -16.07 6.53
C GLY A 70 5.71 -15.24 6.75
N LEU A 71 6.69 -15.39 5.87
CA LEU A 71 7.90 -14.57 5.78
C LEU A 71 8.28 -14.39 4.32
N VAL A 72 8.59 -13.17 3.90
CA VAL A 72 9.13 -12.90 2.57
C VAL A 72 10.28 -11.92 2.64
N ILE A 73 11.34 -12.20 1.89
CA ILE A 73 12.48 -11.32 1.70
C ILE A 73 12.48 -10.88 0.24
N ILE A 74 12.47 -9.57 0.03
CA ILE A 74 12.45 -8.94 -1.28
C ILE A 74 13.77 -8.22 -1.47
N LYS A 75 14.50 -8.61 -2.51
CA LYS A 75 15.68 -7.89 -2.98
C LYS A 75 15.23 -6.67 -3.76
N LEU A 76 15.60 -5.48 -3.28
CA LEU A 76 15.20 -4.22 -3.89
C LEU A 76 15.92 -4.00 -5.23
N ASP A 77 15.16 -3.59 -6.25
CA ASP A 77 15.70 -3.34 -7.58
C ASP A 77 16.49 -2.03 -7.62
N ARG A 78 17.66 -2.02 -8.27
CA ARG A 78 18.53 -0.83 -8.36
C ARG A 78 17.88 0.34 -9.09
N THR A 79 16.93 0.08 -9.98
CA THR A 79 16.18 1.12 -10.70
C THR A 79 15.27 1.93 -9.79
N THR A 80 14.95 1.42 -8.60
CA THR A 80 14.26 2.18 -7.55
C THR A 80 15.17 3.20 -6.84
N GLY A 81 16.46 3.21 -7.19
CA GLY A 81 17.50 3.97 -6.50
C GLY A 81 18.00 3.28 -5.22
N MET A 82 17.49 2.11 -4.87
CA MET A 82 17.86 1.39 -3.65
C MET A 82 18.68 0.13 -3.97
N ASN A 83 19.46 -0.34 -3.00
CA ASN A 83 20.11 -1.64 -3.06
C ASN A 83 20.06 -2.25 -1.66
N GLY A 84 19.62 -3.50 -1.54
CA GLY A 84 19.47 -4.17 -0.26
C GLY A 84 18.19 -5.00 -0.20
N ASP A 85 17.85 -5.42 1.00
CA ASP A 85 16.78 -6.39 1.22
C ASP A 85 15.69 -5.79 2.12
N LEU A 86 14.44 -6.12 1.80
CA LEU A 86 13.25 -5.84 2.58
C LEU A 86 12.68 -7.16 3.10
N THR A 87 12.72 -7.36 4.41
CA THR A 87 12.11 -8.48 5.09
C THR A 87 10.71 -8.08 5.57
N VAL A 88 9.69 -8.82 5.14
CA VAL A 88 8.29 -8.67 5.57
C VAL A 88 7.92 -9.91 6.37
N ARG A 89 7.60 -9.74 7.65
CA ARG A 89 7.43 -10.86 8.60
C ARG A 89 5.96 -11.22 8.78
N SER A 90 5.70 -12.25 9.58
CA SER A 90 4.35 -12.78 9.85
C SER A 90 3.33 -11.72 10.24
N GLY A 91 2.11 -11.87 9.76
CA GLY A 91 0.98 -10.99 10.09
C GLY A 91 1.14 -9.56 9.56
N SER A 92 1.87 -9.38 8.46
CA SER A 92 2.13 -8.05 7.88
C SER A 92 1.29 -7.80 6.65
N SER A 93 0.96 -6.53 6.43
CA SER A 93 0.33 -6.04 5.20
C SER A 93 0.98 -4.73 4.82
N ILE A 94 1.64 -4.72 3.66
CA ILE A 94 2.38 -3.55 3.17
C ILE A 94 2.02 -3.25 1.72
N TYR A 95 2.07 -1.98 1.35
CA TYR A 95 2.04 -1.52 -0.03
C TYR A 95 3.42 -1.03 -0.46
N LEU A 96 3.80 -1.38 -1.68
CA LEU A 96 4.98 -0.84 -2.34
C LEU A 96 4.57 0.36 -3.20
N ARG A 97 5.21 1.51 -3.02
CA ARG A 97 4.97 2.71 -3.83
C ARG A 97 6.29 3.20 -4.39
N PHE A 98 6.24 3.71 -5.62
CA PHE A 98 7.40 4.27 -6.29
C PHE A 98 7.01 5.55 -6.99
N GLU A 99 7.64 6.65 -6.60
CA GLU A 99 7.49 7.96 -7.21
C GLU A 99 8.74 8.24 -8.06
N PRO A 100 8.65 8.07 -9.39
CA PRO A 100 9.77 8.40 -10.27
C PRO A 100 9.95 9.91 -10.34
N HIS A 101 10.91 10.46 -9.58
CA HIS A 101 11.31 11.86 -9.70
C HIS A 101 12.58 12.01 -10.55
N ALA A 102 12.64 13.03 -11.39
CA ALA A 102 13.73 13.25 -12.35
C ALA A 102 15.11 13.41 -11.70
N THR A 103 15.18 13.90 -10.46
CA THR A 103 16.41 14.19 -9.72
C THR A 103 16.64 13.31 -8.49
N SER A 104 15.61 12.67 -7.94
CA SER A 104 15.71 11.78 -6.77
C SER A 104 14.54 10.79 -6.71
N PRO A 105 14.66 9.57 -7.26
CA PRO A 105 13.59 8.57 -7.15
C PRO A 105 13.29 8.30 -5.67
N ARG A 106 12.00 8.30 -5.33
CA ARG A 106 11.52 8.03 -3.97
C ARG A 106 10.76 6.73 -3.95
N SER A 107 11.23 5.83 -3.12
CA SER A 107 10.57 4.55 -2.87
C SER A 107 9.93 4.59 -1.50
N THR A 108 8.64 4.28 -1.45
CA THR A 108 7.88 4.36 -0.22
C THR A 108 7.28 3.00 0.09
N ILE A 109 7.60 2.47 1.27
CA ILE A 109 6.95 1.29 1.82
C ILE A 109 5.90 1.80 2.79
N GLU A 110 4.65 1.53 2.47
CA GLU A 110 3.55 1.88 3.34
C GLU A 110 3.15 0.66 4.17
N VAL A 111 3.40 0.73 5.47
CA VAL A 111 3.09 -0.34 6.41
C VAL A 111 1.71 -0.07 6.98
N ILE A 112 0.75 -0.92 6.62
CA ILE A 112 -0.59 -0.87 7.20
C ILE A 112 -0.55 -1.53 8.58
N THR A 113 0.04 -2.72 8.61
CA THR A 113 0.22 -3.47 9.84
C THR A 113 1.36 -4.49 9.75
N GLY A 114 1.83 -4.94 10.91
CA GLY A 114 2.86 -5.97 11.06
C GLY A 114 4.27 -5.41 11.25
N GLN A 115 5.24 -6.17 10.76
CA GLN A 115 6.66 -6.00 11.03
C GLN A 115 7.46 -6.04 9.72
N ILE A 116 8.26 -5.00 9.49
CA ILE A 116 9.27 -5.01 8.44
C ILE A 116 10.66 -4.80 9.03
N GLY A 117 11.65 -5.45 8.43
CA GLY A 117 13.06 -5.16 8.63
C GLY A 117 13.68 -4.84 7.28
N SER A 118 14.61 -3.89 7.21
CA SER A 118 15.33 -3.67 5.96
C SER A 118 16.79 -3.37 6.21
N LYS A 119 17.60 -3.95 5.34
CA LYS A 119 19.03 -3.70 5.26
C LYS A 119 19.30 -3.01 3.94
N VAL A 120 19.42 -1.68 3.98
CA VAL A 120 19.62 -0.87 2.77
C VAL A 120 21.09 -0.46 2.68
N SER A 121 21.73 -0.82 1.58
CA SER A 121 23.06 -0.36 1.23
C SER A 121 23.02 1.03 0.60
N ARG A 122 23.99 1.88 0.95
CA ARG A 122 24.15 3.20 0.35
C ARG A 122 24.58 3.07 -1.11
N LEU A 123 23.70 3.39 -2.06
CA LEU A 123 24.11 3.72 -3.43
C LEU A 123 24.52 5.19 -3.52
N ALA A 124 25.50 5.52 -4.37
CA ALA A 124 25.93 6.90 -4.58
C ALA A 124 24.77 7.71 -5.21
N GLY A 125 24.29 8.74 -4.49
CA GLY A 125 23.17 9.59 -4.91
C GLY A 125 22.25 9.97 -3.75
N SER A 126 21.12 10.61 -4.08
CA SER A 126 20.04 11.03 -3.17
C SER A 126 18.79 10.12 -3.15
N PRO A 127 18.87 8.77 -3.30
CA PRO A 127 17.67 7.96 -3.15
C PRO A 127 17.33 7.82 -1.65
N THR A 128 16.08 8.14 -1.31
CA THR A 128 15.55 8.03 0.05
C THR A 128 14.52 6.92 0.06
N LEU A 129 14.78 5.85 0.82
CA LEU A 129 13.72 4.92 1.19
C LEU A 129 12.87 5.63 2.24
N GLN A 130 11.57 5.67 2.02
CA GLN A 130 10.61 6.15 2.99
C GLN A 130 9.80 4.97 3.50
N VAL A 131 9.70 4.82 4.82
CA VAL A 131 8.72 3.91 5.42
C VAL A 131 7.70 4.77 6.12
N ARG A 132 6.41 4.50 5.91
CA ARG A 132 5.36 5.27 6.57
C ARG A 132 4.21 4.40 7.03
N ASN A 133 3.55 4.87 8.07
CA ASN A 133 2.21 4.41 8.44
C ASN A 133 1.29 5.63 8.64
N GLU A 134 0.22 5.52 9.43
CA GLU A 134 -0.73 6.62 9.68
C GLU A 134 -0.17 7.79 10.48
N SER A 135 0.74 7.53 11.42
CA SER A 135 1.17 8.51 12.42
C SER A 135 2.65 8.84 12.30
N THR A 136 3.42 8.03 11.57
CA THR A 136 4.87 8.11 11.55
C THR A 136 5.40 7.91 10.14
N VAL A 137 6.36 8.76 9.80
CA VAL A 137 7.08 8.78 8.54
C VAL A 137 8.57 8.66 8.84
N MET A 138 9.25 7.79 8.12
CA MET A 138 10.67 7.55 8.30
C MET A 138 11.44 7.74 7.02
N GLY A 139 12.51 8.53 7.08
CA GLY A 139 13.52 8.65 6.05
C GLY A 139 14.71 7.75 6.38
N VAL A 140 15.00 6.81 5.49
CA VAL A 140 16.03 5.79 5.65
C VAL A 140 17.10 5.98 4.57
N ARG A 141 18.37 6.05 4.99
CA ARG A 141 19.50 6.18 4.06
C ARG A 141 20.71 5.38 4.51
N GLY A 142 20.89 4.20 3.92
CA GLY A 142 22.08 3.37 4.15
C GLY A 142 22.16 2.86 5.58
N THR A 143 21.11 2.15 6.02
CA THR A 143 20.91 1.73 7.42
C THR A 143 20.32 0.33 7.50
N GLU A 144 20.54 -0.32 8.65
CA GLU A 144 19.84 -1.52 9.06
C GLU A 144 18.85 -1.14 10.17
N PHE A 145 17.56 -1.38 9.93
CA PHE A 145 16.48 -0.92 10.81
C PHE A 145 15.29 -1.89 10.81
N GLY A 146 14.45 -1.75 11.83
CA GLY A 146 13.15 -2.40 11.91
C GLY A 146 12.02 -1.40 12.15
N PHE A 147 10.84 -1.74 11.65
CA PHE A 147 9.60 -1.01 11.84
C PHE A 147 8.47 -1.96 12.19
N VAL A 148 7.79 -1.67 13.28
CA VAL A 148 6.78 -2.54 13.85
C VAL A 148 5.55 -1.73 14.18
N THR A 149 4.38 -2.21 13.76
CA THR A 149 3.09 -1.65 14.12
C THR A 149 2.32 -2.66 14.98
N ALA A 150 1.91 -2.24 16.16
CA ALA A 150 0.99 -3.00 17.00
C ALA A 150 -0.46 -2.83 16.50
N PRO A 151 -1.36 -3.81 16.70
CA PRO A 151 -2.77 -3.69 16.33
C PRO A 151 -3.49 -2.51 16.98
N THR A 152 -2.97 -2.02 18.11
CA THR A 152 -3.42 -0.81 18.83
C THR A 152 -3.10 0.50 18.10
N GLY A 153 -2.26 0.46 17.06
CA GLY A 153 -1.77 1.64 16.35
C GLY A 153 -0.43 2.19 16.89
N SER A 154 0.11 1.61 17.97
CA SER A 154 1.46 1.93 18.43
C SER A 154 2.52 1.51 17.42
N VAL A 155 3.60 2.28 17.35
CA VAL A 155 4.71 2.07 16.41
C VAL A 155 6.01 1.98 17.18
N LEU A 156 6.85 1.02 16.80
CA LEU A 156 8.25 0.98 17.19
C LEU A 156 9.14 1.05 15.96
N VAL A 157 10.11 1.94 16.03
CA VAL A 157 11.22 2.07 15.09
C VAL A 157 12.48 1.75 15.85
N TYR A 158 13.39 0.97 15.29
CA TYR A 158 14.72 0.79 15.86
C TYR A 158 15.80 0.74 14.78
N CYS A 159 16.99 1.21 15.13
CA CYS A 159 18.14 1.29 14.23
C CYS A 159 19.29 0.44 14.80
N THR A 160 19.75 -0.54 14.02
CA THR A 160 20.91 -1.38 14.38
C THR A 160 22.19 -0.89 13.71
N GLU A 161 22.09 -0.25 12.55
CA GLU A 161 23.22 0.35 11.84
C GLU A 161 22.82 1.67 11.16
N GLY A 162 23.65 2.71 11.31
CA GLY A 162 23.47 4.01 10.67
C GLY A 162 22.55 4.96 11.45
N ASN A 163 21.64 5.67 10.77
CA ASN A 163 20.74 6.66 11.36
C ASN A 163 19.41 6.77 10.58
N VAL A 164 18.28 6.67 11.30
CA VAL A 164 16.94 6.82 10.72
C VAL A 164 16.36 8.16 11.12
N ALA A 165 15.88 8.95 10.16
CA ALA A 165 15.11 10.16 10.45
C ALA A 165 13.64 9.76 10.63
N CYS A 166 13.04 10.11 11.76
CA CYS A 166 11.67 9.76 12.11
C CYS A 166 10.87 11.03 12.38
N SER A 167 9.69 11.13 11.76
CA SER A 167 8.78 12.26 11.85
C SER A 167 7.41 11.75 12.28
N SER A 168 6.85 12.35 13.32
CA SER A 168 5.47 12.11 13.79
C SER A 168 4.87 13.44 14.18
N ASP A 169 3.74 13.80 13.57
CA ASP A 169 3.14 15.13 13.69
C ASP A 169 4.18 16.24 13.44
N ASP A 170 4.40 17.14 14.41
CA ASP A 170 5.39 18.23 14.33
C ASP A 170 6.77 17.86 14.92
N VAL A 171 6.97 16.60 15.31
CA VAL A 171 8.19 16.14 15.98
C VAL A 171 9.07 15.37 15.00
N ASN A 172 10.29 15.87 14.80
CA ASN A 172 11.33 15.21 14.03
C ASN A 172 12.45 14.74 14.95
N LEU A 173 12.76 13.45 14.94
CA LEU A 173 13.84 12.83 15.70
C LEU A 173 14.77 12.04 14.79
N ASN A 174 16.06 12.06 15.11
CA ASN A 174 17.03 11.16 14.52
C ASN A 174 17.24 9.98 15.48
N ILE A 175 17.23 8.77 14.92
CA ILE A 175 17.38 7.50 15.62
C ILE A 175 18.71 6.88 15.18
N PRO A 176 19.82 7.15 15.89
CA PRO A 176 21.11 6.54 15.61
C PRO A 176 21.10 5.04 15.96
N ALA A 177 22.10 4.31 15.45
CA ALA A 177 22.33 2.93 15.82
C ALA A 177 22.35 2.73 17.34
N GLY A 178 21.65 1.69 17.82
CA GLY A 178 21.49 1.41 19.24
C GLY A 178 20.36 2.19 19.93
N GLN A 179 19.52 2.86 19.16
CA GLN A 179 18.31 3.52 19.65
C GLN A 179 17.07 3.08 18.88
N GLY A 180 15.92 3.34 19.47
CA GLY A 180 14.62 3.26 18.84
C GLY A 180 13.76 4.46 19.19
N ALA A 181 12.66 4.61 18.46
CA ALA A 181 11.61 5.54 18.79
C ALA A 181 10.28 4.80 18.85
N GLU A 182 9.47 5.12 19.86
CA GLU A 182 8.12 4.62 20.00
C GLU A 182 7.14 5.77 19.80
N GLN A 183 6.10 5.50 19.02
CA GLN A 183 4.94 6.38 18.90
C GLN A 183 3.68 5.65 19.36
N VAL A 184 3.08 6.13 20.44
CA VAL A 184 1.78 5.65 20.92
C VAL A 184 0.70 6.64 20.47
N PRO A 185 -0.46 6.19 19.96
CA PRO A 185 -1.53 7.10 19.54
C PRO A 185 -1.88 8.13 20.62
N GLY A 186 -1.87 9.41 20.25
CA GLY A 186 -2.16 10.53 21.15
C GLY A 186 -1.02 10.93 22.08
N GLN A 187 0.15 10.30 21.98
CA GLN A 187 1.36 10.68 22.71
C GLN A 187 2.40 11.26 21.76
N ARG A 188 3.45 11.86 22.32
CA ARG A 188 4.61 12.33 21.55
C ARG A 188 5.59 11.20 21.33
N LEU A 189 6.31 11.28 20.20
CA LEU A 189 7.38 10.35 19.85
C LEU A 189 8.45 10.32 20.97
N ARG A 190 8.79 9.12 21.42
CA ARG A 190 9.71 8.89 22.56
C ARG A 190 10.91 8.04 22.14
N LEU A 191 12.12 8.48 22.46
CA LEU A 191 13.33 7.68 22.25
C LEU A 191 13.48 6.59 23.32
N LEU A 192 13.95 5.42 22.89
CA LEU A 192 14.20 4.24 23.70
C LEU A 192 15.63 3.72 23.42
N PRO A 193 16.37 3.28 24.44
CA PRO A 193 17.62 2.56 24.21
C PRO A 193 17.32 1.16 23.67
N VAL A 194 18.02 0.74 22.61
CA VAL A 194 17.88 -0.60 22.01
C VAL A 194 19.27 -1.19 21.86
N ALA A 195 19.60 -2.25 22.58
CA ALA A 195 20.90 -2.88 22.39
C ALA A 195 20.94 -3.59 21.03
N ILE A 196 21.95 -3.26 20.21
CA ILE A 196 22.06 -3.74 18.83
C ILE A 196 22.07 -5.28 18.77
N SER A 197 22.76 -5.91 19.71
CA SER A 197 22.88 -7.38 19.79
C SER A 197 21.58 -8.11 20.14
N ASN A 198 20.55 -7.40 20.62
CA ASN A 198 19.28 -7.98 21.04
C ASN A 198 18.06 -7.24 20.48
N ALA A 199 18.23 -6.46 19.40
CA ALA A 199 17.15 -5.65 18.83
C ALA A 199 15.88 -6.47 18.53
N ARG A 200 16.05 -7.72 18.08
CA ARG A 200 14.92 -8.64 17.83
C ARG A 200 14.18 -9.04 19.10
N ASP A 201 14.90 -9.35 20.18
CA ASP A 201 14.29 -9.69 21.47
C ASP A 201 13.63 -8.47 22.11
N PHE A 202 14.20 -7.27 21.90
CA PHE A 202 13.58 -6.02 22.29
C PHE A 202 12.26 -5.81 21.55
N GLU A 203 12.25 -5.95 20.22
CA GLU A 203 11.05 -5.86 19.39
C GLU A 203 9.97 -6.85 19.85
N ASN A 204 10.32 -8.12 20.02
CA ASN A 204 9.36 -9.16 20.40
C ASN A 204 8.72 -8.88 21.77
N ARG A 205 9.53 -8.43 22.74
CA ARG A 205 9.03 -8.03 24.06
C ARG A 205 8.14 -6.79 23.97
N TRP A 206 8.58 -5.77 23.26
CA TRP A 206 7.79 -4.56 23.06
C TRP A 206 6.43 -4.88 22.44
N PHE A 207 6.39 -5.70 21.40
CA PHE A 207 5.15 -6.12 20.75
C PHE A 207 4.25 -6.92 21.70
N SER A 208 4.82 -7.82 22.49
CA SER A 208 4.10 -8.58 23.51
C SER A 208 3.50 -7.66 24.58
N ASP A 209 4.26 -6.65 25.05
CA ASP A 209 3.78 -5.67 26.02
C ASP A 209 2.61 -4.85 25.46
N GLN A 210 2.63 -4.49 24.18
CA GLN A 210 1.49 -3.81 23.52
C GLN A 210 0.24 -4.71 23.47
N ILE A 211 0.40 -6.02 23.22
CA ILE A 211 -0.70 -6.98 23.23
C ILE A 211 -1.29 -7.13 24.63
N GLU A 212 -0.45 -7.25 25.65
CA GLU A 212 -0.92 -7.38 27.04
C GLU A 212 -1.61 -6.10 27.53
N ALA A 213 -1.07 -4.93 27.20
CA ALA A 213 -1.71 -3.65 27.47
C ALA A 213 -3.08 -3.53 26.78
N PHE A 214 -3.20 -4.02 25.55
CA PHE A 214 -4.48 -4.10 24.85
C PHE A 214 -5.45 -5.05 25.56
N ARG A 215 -5.01 -6.27 25.89
CA ARG A 215 -5.84 -7.30 26.54
C ARG A 215 -6.44 -6.79 27.85
N ALA A 216 -5.69 -6.01 28.62
CA ALA A 216 -6.16 -5.42 29.88
C ALA A 216 -7.39 -4.50 29.72
N ASN A 217 -7.59 -3.91 28.54
CA ASN A 217 -8.71 -2.99 28.25
C ASN A 217 -9.44 -3.32 26.93
N ALA A 218 -9.40 -4.60 26.51
CA ALA A 218 -9.87 -5.01 25.19
C ALA A 218 -11.33 -4.63 24.89
N PRO A 219 -12.32 -4.77 25.81
CA PRO A 219 -13.70 -4.42 25.50
C PRO A 219 -13.89 -2.96 25.10
N ARG A 220 -13.23 -2.04 25.81
CA ARG A 220 -13.30 -0.61 25.53
C ARG A 220 -12.64 -0.27 24.20
N ALA A 221 -11.45 -0.83 23.95
CA ALA A 221 -10.74 -0.62 22.69
C ALA A 221 -11.54 -1.16 21.49
N LEU A 222 -12.11 -2.36 21.63
CA LEU A 222 -12.96 -2.97 20.61
C LEU A 222 -14.26 -2.18 20.39
N ALA A 223 -14.85 -1.58 21.42
CA ALA A 223 -16.00 -0.71 21.26
C ALA A 223 -15.67 0.51 20.38
N ASP A 224 -14.49 1.11 20.55
CA ASP A 224 -14.02 2.20 19.71
C ASP A 224 -13.74 1.76 18.27
N PHE A 225 -13.11 0.60 18.08
CA PHE A 225 -12.93 0.00 16.75
C PHE A 225 -14.27 -0.30 16.07
N ALA A 226 -15.25 -0.84 16.80
CA ALA A 226 -16.58 -1.14 16.25
C ALA A 226 -17.29 0.12 15.75
N ARG A 227 -17.26 1.22 16.53
CA ARG A 227 -17.84 2.50 16.10
C ARG A 227 -17.16 3.04 14.83
N ARG A 228 -15.82 3.05 14.81
CA ARG A 228 -15.04 3.52 13.65
C ARG A 228 -15.28 2.66 12.41
N TYR A 229 -15.31 1.34 12.59
CA TYR A 229 -15.60 0.39 11.52
C TYR A 229 -16.98 0.63 10.92
N GLU A 230 -18.02 0.74 11.75
CA GLU A 230 -19.40 0.98 11.27
C GLU A 230 -19.53 2.30 10.51
N GLN A 231 -18.88 3.36 11.01
CA GLN A 231 -18.85 4.66 10.34
C GLN A 231 -18.14 4.56 8.97
N LEU A 232 -16.90 4.09 8.94
CA LEU A 232 -16.10 4.02 7.72
C LEU A 232 -16.68 3.04 6.71
N HIS A 233 -17.26 1.94 7.17
CA HIS A 233 -18.01 1.00 6.33
C HIS A 233 -19.18 1.73 5.65
N SER A 234 -20.01 2.46 6.41
CA SER A 234 -21.13 3.21 5.83
C SER A 234 -20.67 4.26 4.81
N GLU A 235 -19.65 5.05 5.15
CA GLU A 235 -19.08 6.09 4.28
C GLU A 235 -18.47 5.51 3.00
N PHE A 236 -17.75 4.39 3.11
CA PHE A 236 -17.15 3.70 1.96
C PHE A 236 -18.24 3.18 1.02
N TYR A 237 -19.23 2.42 1.52
CA TYR A 237 -20.27 1.83 0.68
C TYR A 237 -21.16 2.90 0.03
N THR A 238 -21.43 4.00 0.73
CA THR A 238 -22.16 5.16 0.16
C THR A 238 -21.38 5.80 -0.99
N ALA A 239 -20.05 5.91 -0.87
CA ALA A 239 -19.20 6.44 -1.94
C ALA A 239 -18.99 5.45 -3.09
N PHE A 240 -19.03 4.15 -2.79
CA PHE A 240 -18.77 3.07 -3.73
C PHE A 240 -19.96 2.77 -4.64
N GLU A 241 -21.18 2.92 -4.14
CA GLU A 241 -22.41 2.67 -4.91
C GLU A 241 -22.44 3.41 -6.27
N PRO A 242 -22.26 4.74 -6.34
CA PRO A 242 -22.32 5.43 -7.64
C PRO A 242 -21.12 5.09 -8.54
N PHE A 243 -19.99 4.69 -7.95
CA PHE A 243 -18.79 4.30 -8.69
C PHE A 243 -18.97 2.94 -9.38
N GLN A 244 -19.46 1.92 -8.66
CA GLN A 244 -19.70 0.60 -9.25
C GLN A 244 -20.80 0.62 -10.31
N SER A 245 -21.78 1.52 -10.16
CA SER A 245 -22.89 1.72 -11.08
C SER A 245 -22.53 2.63 -12.28
N SER A 246 -21.29 3.13 -12.36
CA SER A 246 -20.86 4.04 -13.43
C SER A 246 -20.86 3.36 -14.80
N GLU A 247 -21.61 3.93 -15.74
CA GLU A 247 -21.61 3.50 -17.15
C GLU A 247 -20.23 3.67 -17.81
N ILE A 248 -19.47 4.68 -17.40
CA ILE A 248 -18.12 4.94 -17.89
C ILE A 248 -17.19 3.80 -17.47
N LEU A 249 -17.24 3.41 -16.20
CA LEU A 249 -16.44 2.30 -15.69
C LEU A 249 -16.81 0.99 -16.39
N ALA A 250 -18.10 0.70 -16.53
CA ALA A 250 -18.59 -0.48 -17.25
C ALA A 250 -18.06 -0.54 -18.69
N ARG A 251 -18.14 0.59 -19.41
CA ARG A 251 -17.59 0.74 -20.76
C ARG A 251 -16.08 0.52 -20.80
N TRP A 252 -15.32 1.16 -19.91
CA TRP A 252 -13.86 1.02 -19.87
C TRP A 252 -13.41 -0.41 -19.59
N MET A 253 -14.11 -1.13 -18.70
CA MET A 253 -13.85 -2.55 -18.44
C MET A 253 -14.16 -3.42 -19.67
N GLN A 254 -15.21 -3.12 -20.43
CA GLN A 254 -15.55 -3.85 -21.65
C GLN A 254 -14.52 -3.61 -22.77
N GLU A 255 -14.08 -2.37 -22.95
CA GLU A 255 -13.01 -2.01 -23.90
C GLU A 255 -11.72 -2.77 -23.60
N ASP A 256 -11.31 -2.82 -22.33
CA ASP A 256 -10.10 -3.55 -21.90
C ASP A 256 -10.23 -5.06 -22.14
N ARG A 257 -11.36 -5.67 -21.76
CA ARG A 257 -11.62 -7.10 -22.00
C ARG A 257 -11.67 -7.49 -23.47
N SER A 258 -12.12 -6.58 -24.33
CA SER A 258 -12.23 -6.81 -25.78
C SER A 258 -10.94 -6.45 -26.53
N GLY A 259 -9.94 -5.88 -25.85
CA GLY A 259 -8.72 -5.37 -26.50
C GLY A 259 -9.02 -4.22 -27.48
N ALA A 260 -10.11 -3.48 -27.27
CA ALA A 260 -10.51 -2.41 -28.15
C ALA A 260 -9.46 -1.29 -28.19
N ALA A 261 -9.26 -0.71 -29.38
CA ALA A 261 -8.37 0.44 -29.51
C ALA A 261 -8.93 1.60 -28.68
N LEU A 262 -8.11 2.10 -27.76
CA LEU A 262 -8.44 3.28 -26.98
C LEU A 262 -8.53 4.47 -27.95
N GLY A 263 -9.64 5.21 -27.90
CA GLY A 263 -9.81 6.41 -28.70
C GLY A 263 -8.68 7.43 -28.47
N SER A 264 -8.61 8.48 -29.29
CA SER A 264 -7.58 9.52 -29.15
C SER A 264 -7.51 10.04 -27.71
N PRO A 265 -6.31 10.09 -27.07
CA PRO A 265 -6.12 10.57 -25.69
C PRO A 265 -6.70 11.96 -25.41
N ASN A 266 -6.80 12.77 -26.46
CA ASN A 266 -7.27 14.16 -26.44
C ASN A 266 -8.71 14.33 -26.95
N SER A 267 -9.47 13.24 -27.10
CA SER A 267 -10.87 13.36 -27.51
C SER A 267 -11.72 14.04 -26.42
N PRO A 268 -12.63 14.97 -26.77
CA PRO A 268 -13.49 15.63 -25.79
C PRO A 268 -14.39 14.68 -24.98
N ALA A 269 -14.71 13.50 -25.54
CA ALA A 269 -15.44 12.45 -24.82
C ALA A 269 -14.57 11.83 -23.73
N LEU A 270 -13.35 11.39 -24.06
CA LEU A 270 -12.43 10.78 -23.11
C LEU A 270 -12.02 11.77 -21.99
N MET A 271 -11.85 13.05 -22.31
CA MET A 271 -11.55 14.06 -21.29
C MET A 271 -12.70 14.26 -20.29
N ARG A 272 -13.96 14.18 -20.75
CA ARG A 272 -15.13 14.19 -19.86
C ARG A 272 -15.19 12.95 -18.99
N ASP A 273 -14.99 11.78 -19.60
CA ASP A 273 -14.96 10.51 -18.87
C ASP A 273 -13.89 10.51 -17.77
N LYS A 274 -12.67 10.97 -18.10
CA LYS A 274 -11.57 11.09 -17.13
C LYS A 274 -11.96 12.02 -15.98
N ARG A 275 -12.57 13.17 -16.25
CA ARG A 275 -12.98 14.14 -15.23
C ARG A 275 -14.06 13.59 -14.28
N GLU A 276 -14.96 12.76 -14.78
CA GLU A 276 -15.95 12.10 -13.94
C GLU A 276 -15.31 10.98 -13.10
N MET A 277 -14.56 10.09 -13.75
CA MET A 277 -13.92 8.95 -13.08
C MET A 277 -12.89 9.37 -12.03
N ILE A 278 -12.11 10.42 -12.27
CA ILE A 278 -11.16 10.95 -11.28
C ILE A 278 -11.87 11.40 -10.00
N THR A 279 -13.08 11.97 -10.12
CA THR A 279 -13.88 12.42 -8.97
C THR A 279 -14.30 11.22 -8.11
N HIS A 280 -14.78 10.14 -8.75
CA HIS A 280 -15.12 8.91 -8.04
C HIS A 280 -13.89 8.24 -7.41
N ILE A 281 -12.80 8.10 -8.17
CA ILE A 281 -11.56 7.47 -7.70
C ILE A 281 -11.01 8.23 -6.49
N ALA A 282 -11.00 9.56 -6.52
CA ALA A 282 -10.49 10.36 -5.42
C ALA A 282 -11.35 10.29 -4.17
N ARG A 283 -12.68 10.37 -4.33
CA ARG A 283 -13.60 10.20 -3.21
C ARG A 283 -13.44 8.83 -2.56
N LEU A 284 -13.33 7.77 -3.36
CA LEU A 284 -13.10 6.42 -2.88
C LEU A 284 -11.74 6.26 -2.22
N ARG A 285 -10.68 6.84 -2.77
CA ARG A 285 -9.33 6.77 -2.20
C ARG A 285 -9.32 7.21 -0.75
N ARG A 286 -9.91 8.38 -0.48
CA ARG A 286 -9.97 8.98 0.85
C ARG A 286 -10.58 8.03 1.87
N ASN A 287 -11.69 7.38 1.52
CA ASN A 287 -12.42 6.51 2.44
C ASN A 287 -11.79 5.12 2.52
N LEU A 288 -11.39 4.55 1.37
CA LEU A 288 -10.87 3.20 1.28
C LEU A 288 -9.59 3.03 2.08
N PHE A 289 -8.67 3.99 2.00
CA PHE A 289 -7.40 3.93 2.68
C PHE A 289 -7.54 3.81 4.20
N ILE A 290 -8.41 4.64 4.79
CA ILE A 290 -8.67 4.65 6.23
C ILE A 290 -9.44 3.38 6.61
N PHE A 291 -10.40 2.98 5.78
CA PHE A 291 -11.23 1.81 6.04
C PHE A 291 -10.44 0.49 5.99
N GLU A 292 -9.62 0.29 4.97
CA GLU A 292 -8.76 -0.90 4.81
C GLU A 292 -7.80 -1.07 5.99
N ARG A 293 -7.21 0.04 6.48
CA ARG A 293 -6.35 0.03 7.66
C ARG A 293 -7.07 -0.41 8.93
N ILE A 294 -8.26 0.14 9.18
CA ILE A 294 -9.08 -0.25 10.33
C ILE A 294 -9.48 -1.72 10.22
N TYR A 295 -9.88 -2.17 9.03
CA TYR A 295 -10.24 -3.55 8.77
C TYR A 295 -9.08 -4.51 9.08
N LEU A 296 -7.88 -4.27 8.53
CA LEU A 296 -6.71 -5.14 8.73
C LEU A 296 -6.27 -5.19 10.19
N ARG A 297 -6.39 -4.08 10.94
CA ARG A 297 -6.13 -4.07 12.38
C ARG A 297 -7.14 -4.91 13.16
N ILE A 298 -8.43 -4.79 12.84
CA ILE A 298 -9.47 -5.60 13.48
C ILE A 298 -9.26 -7.09 13.18
N ASP A 299 -8.82 -7.44 11.97
CA ASP A 299 -8.54 -8.83 11.61
C ASP A 299 -7.37 -9.42 12.44
N GLN A 300 -6.32 -8.64 12.68
CA GLN A 300 -5.24 -9.05 13.59
C GLN A 300 -5.70 -9.16 15.05
N LEU A 301 -6.55 -8.21 15.50
CA LEU A 301 -7.14 -8.31 16.84
C LEU A 301 -8.00 -9.56 16.98
N ALA A 302 -8.64 -10.00 15.91
CA ALA A 302 -9.40 -11.25 15.90
C ALA A 302 -8.50 -12.47 16.14
N ASP A 303 -7.27 -12.50 15.61
CA ASP A 303 -6.29 -13.56 15.92
C ASP A 303 -5.85 -13.57 17.39
N ILE A 304 -5.85 -12.40 18.05
CA ILE A 304 -5.44 -12.27 19.45
C ILE A 304 -6.57 -12.64 20.41
N ILE A 305 -7.84 -12.43 20.01
CA ILE A 305 -9.00 -12.43 20.91
C ILE A 305 -9.87 -13.67 20.71
N LEU A 306 -10.09 -14.14 19.48
CA LEU A 306 -10.97 -15.27 19.22
C LEU A 306 -10.42 -16.55 19.88
N GLY A 307 -11.30 -17.34 20.48
CA GLY A 307 -10.92 -18.52 21.26
C GLY A 307 -10.37 -18.23 22.66
N THR A 308 -10.38 -16.96 23.10
CA THR A 308 -10.04 -16.57 24.48
C THR A 308 -11.30 -16.18 25.26
N ALA A 309 -11.20 -16.07 26.59
CA ALA A 309 -12.31 -15.61 27.43
C ALA A 309 -12.80 -14.17 27.09
N ILE A 310 -11.95 -13.35 26.45
CA ILE A 310 -12.29 -11.98 26.06
C ILE A 310 -13.40 -11.97 24.99
N GLU A 311 -13.50 -13.01 24.15
CA GLU A 311 -14.48 -13.03 23.06
C GLU A 311 -15.94 -12.98 23.55
N ASN A 312 -16.19 -13.41 24.78
CA ASN A 312 -17.52 -13.44 25.39
C ASN A 312 -17.89 -12.13 26.11
N GLN A 313 -16.96 -11.19 26.23
CA GLN A 313 -17.22 -9.91 26.89
C GLN A 313 -18.02 -8.99 25.97
N GLU A 314 -18.98 -8.25 26.54
CA GLU A 314 -19.73 -7.24 25.81
C GLU A 314 -18.88 -6.00 25.53
N ILE A 315 -18.89 -5.53 24.29
CA ILE A 315 -18.25 -4.27 23.88
C ILE A 315 -19.28 -3.13 23.80
N ARG A 316 -20.56 -3.49 23.64
CA ARG A 316 -21.74 -2.62 23.79
C ARG A 316 -22.96 -3.51 24.06
N PRO A 317 -24.09 -2.97 24.56
CA PRO A 317 -25.26 -3.78 24.90
C PRO A 317 -25.69 -4.69 23.73
N GLY A 318 -25.70 -6.01 23.97
CA GLY A 318 -26.11 -7.01 22.97
C GLY A 318 -25.07 -7.32 21.88
N LEU A 319 -23.83 -6.84 21.98
CA LEU A 319 -22.75 -7.18 21.05
C LEU A 319 -21.49 -7.58 21.83
N THR A 320 -21.09 -8.83 21.69
CA THR A 320 -19.82 -9.34 22.25
C THR A 320 -18.64 -9.04 21.32
N ALA A 321 -17.44 -9.04 21.91
CA ALA A 321 -16.18 -8.92 21.17
C ALA A 321 -16.10 -9.96 20.04
N GLY A 322 -16.37 -11.23 20.35
CA GLY A 322 -16.31 -12.32 19.38
C GLY A 322 -17.36 -12.20 18.27
N ALA A 323 -18.57 -11.74 18.59
CA ALA A 323 -19.60 -11.50 17.57
C ALA A 323 -19.20 -10.39 16.61
N PHE A 324 -18.65 -9.29 17.11
CA PHE A 324 -18.12 -8.20 16.30
C PHE A 324 -16.98 -8.67 15.37
N LEU A 325 -15.97 -9.34 15.92
CA LEU A 325 -14.79 -9.79 15.16
C LEU A 325 -15.16 -10.79 14.05
N ARG A 326 -16.05 -11.75 14.34
CA ARG A 326 -16.55 -12.70 13.33
C ARG A 326 -17.35 -11.99 12.21
N ARG A 327 -18.15 -10.98 12.56
CA ARG A 327 -18.85 -10.16 11.56
C ARG A 327 -17.87 -9.45 10.63
N VAL A 328 -16.86 -8.78 11.17
CA VAL A 328 -15.84 -8.10 10.35
C VAL A 328 -15.12 -9.09 9.43
N ARG A 329 -14.76 -10.28 9.92
CA ARG A 329 -14.19 -11.34 9.07
C ARG A 329 -15.14 -11.82 7.98
N SER A 330 -16.45 -11.90 8.25
CA SER A 330 -17.42 -12.26 7.23
C SER A 330 -17.57 -11.20 6.12
N ASP A 331 -17.23 -9.94 6.40
CA ASP A 331 -17.24 -8.85 5.42
C ASP A 331 -16.01 -8.88 4.47
N ALA A 332 -14.96 -9.65 4.82
CA ALA A 332 -13.70 -9.73 4.08
C ALA A 332 -13.88 -9.93 2.56
N PRO A 333 -14.67 -10.92 2.09
CA PRO A 333 -14.76 -11.19 0.66
C PRO A 333 -15.40 -10.03 -0.11
N ALA A 334 -16.33 -9.29 0.50
CA ALA A 334 -16.96 -8.13 -0.12
C ALA A 334 -15.97 -6.97 -0.22
N LEU A 335 -15.26 -6.66 0.88
CA LEU A 335 -14.23 -5.63 0.87
C LEU A 335 -13.14 -5.93 -0.16
N THR A 336 -12.64 -7.17 -0.19
CA THR A 336 -11.65 -7.60 -1.19
C THR A 336 -12.13 -7.33 -2.60
N ARG A 337 -13.38 -7.66 -2.95
CA ARG A 337 -13.97 -7.38 -4.29
C ARG A 337 -14.10 -5.88 -4.59
N HIS A 338 -14.38 -5.05 -3.60
CA HIS A 338 -14.52 -3.61 -3.80
C HIS A 338 -13.17 -2.90 -3.97
N VAL A 339 -12.19 -3.20 -3.10
CA VAL A 339 -10.79 -2.70 -3.22
C VAL A 339 -10.25 -3.04 -4.61
N SER A 340 -10.45 -4.28 -4.98
CA SER A 340 -10.20 -4.86 -6.28
C SER A 340 -10.77 -4.05 -7.45
N LEU A 341 -12.09 -3.81 -7.49
CA LEU A 341 -12.70 -3.02 -8.56
C LEU A 341 -12.13 -1.59 -8.61
N TYR A 342 -11.92 -0.98 -7.44
CA TYR A 342 -11.29 0.33 -7.32
C TYR A 342 -9.89 0.36 -7.96
N ARG A 343 -9.01 -0.58 -7.62
CA ARG A 343 -7.64 -0.66 -8.18
C ARG A 343 -7.65 -0.91 -9.69
N TYR A 344 -8.59 -1.71 -10.17
CA TYR A 344 -8.74 -1.94 -11.61
C TYR A 344 -9.15 -0.65 -12.33
N ALA A 345 -10.07 0.14 -11.76
CA ALA A 345 -10.42 1.44 -12.31
C ALA A 345 -9.24 2.44 -12.31
N GLU A 346 -8.39 2.44 -11.28
CA GLU A 346 -7.15 3.24 -11.28
C GLU A 346 -6.24 2.86 -12.46
N THR A 347 -6.12 1.56 -12.75
CA THR A 347 -5.34 1.06 -13.88
C THR A 347 -5.95 1.49 -15.22
N LEU A 348 -7.27 1.34 -15.38
CA LEU A 348 -7.99 1.77 -16.59
C LEU A 348 -7.88 3.28 -16.82
N TYR A 349 -7.90 4.07 -15.74
CA TYR A 349 -7.67 5.49 -15.79
C TYR A 349 -6.23 5.80 -16.25
N ALA A 350 -5.22 5.19 -15.64
CA ALA A 350 -3.82 5.42 -15.98
C ALA A 350 -3.51 5.10 -17.44
N ILE A 351 -4.04 3.99 -17.97
CA ILE A 351 -3.91 3.63 -19.39
C ILE A 351 -4.46 4.75 -20.31
N ARG A 352 -5.53 5.43 -19.88
CA ARG A 352 -6.16 6.55 -20.61
C ARG A 352 -5.54 7.91 -20.29
N ASN A 353 -4.57 7.95 -19.38
CA ASN A 353 -3.93 9.16 -18.87
C ASN A 353 -2.40 9.08 -18.99
N GLU A 354 -1.91 8.56 -20.11
CA GLU A 354 -0.47 8.49 -20.43
C GLU A 354 0.36 7.74 -19.38
N GLY A 355 -0.24 6.76 -18.70
CA GLY A 355 0.38 5.97 -17.65
C GLY A 355 0.43 6.65 -16.28
N ARG A 356 -0.07 7.89 -16.14
CA ARG A 356 -0.12 8.62 -14.87
C ARG A 356 -1.29 8.14 -14.03
N LEU A 357 -1.00 7.62 -12.85
CA LEU A 357 -2.03 7.26 -11.89
C LEU A 357 -2.61 8.54 -11.27
N PRO A 358 -3.87 8.49 -10.81
CA PRO A 358 -4.41 9.55 -9.98
C PRO A 358 -3.61 9.79 -8.68
N THR A 359 -2.76 8.84 -8.25
CA THR A 359 -1.85 8.97 -7.09
C THR A 359 -0.62 9.81 -7.38
N ASP A 360 -0.24 9.97 -8.65
CA ASP A 360 0.98 10.68 -9.05
C ASP A 360 0.76 12.21 -9.11
N MET A 361 -0.48 12.67 -8.93
CA MET A 361 -0.79 14.08 -8.76
C MET A 361 -0.62 14.42 -7.28
N SER A 362 0.23 15.39 -6.98
CA SER A 362 0.40 15.88 -5.60
C SER A 362 -0.95 16.33 -5.03
N ASP A 363 -1.18 16.21 -3.72
CA ASP A 363 -2.43 16.69 -3.10
C ASP A 363 -2.69 18.18 -3.48
N ASP A 364 -1.62 18.98 -3.64
CA ASP A 364 -1.69 20.39 -4.06
C ASP A 364 -2.09 20.57 -5.55
N ASP A 365 -1.59 19.72 -6.46
CA ASP A 365 -2.00 19.73 -7.88
C ASP A 365 -3.41 19.14 -8.08
N PHE A 366 -3.85 18.30 -7.13
CA PHE A 366 -5.06 17.50 -7.20
C PHE A 366 -6.33 18.29 -6.82
N PHE A 367 -6.24 19.24 -5.89
CA PHE A 367 -7.37 20.08 -5.48
C PHE A 367 -7.52 21.37 -6.29
N GLY A 368 -6.51 21.75 -7.07
CA GLY A 368 -6.45 23.04 -7.73
C GLY A 368 -6.29 24.17 -6.72
N SER A 369 -5.41 25.11 -7.02
CA SER A 369 -5.45 26.42 -6.37
C SER A 369 -6.83 27.03 -6.66
N SER A 370 -7.75 26.96 -5.70
CA SER A 370 -8.92 27.83 -5.70
C SER A 370 -8.44 29.22 -5.30
N ASP A 371 -7.78 29.91 -6.22
CA ASP A 371 -7.85 31.36 -6.27
C ASP A 371 -9.27 31.69 -6.73
N PHE A 372 -10.19 31.82 -5.77
CA PHE A 372 -11.30 32.80 -5.71
C PHE A 372 -12.02 32.70 -4.36
#